data_AF-A0A1F9RFY4-F1
#
_entry.id   AF-A0A1F9RFY4-F1
#
_cell.length_a   1.000
_cell.length_b   1.000
_cell.length_c   1.000
_cell.angle_alpha   90.00
_cell.angle_beta   90.00
_cell.angle_gamma   90.00
#
_symmetry.space_group_name_H-M   'P 1'
#
loop_
_entity.id
_entity.type
_entity.pdbx_description
1 polymer ?
#
loop_
_entity_poly.entity_id
_entity_poly.type
_entity_poly.pdbx_seq_one_letter_code
_entity_poly.pdbx_strand_id
1 'polypeptide(L)'
;MKTRLLLLTFLLPLAACSWNKKEVSLTSEPSIERAFDVLAGTREGRPLVKFLRKRPVRFEYSNTPGLCHKFSLKTGKIFLPTEYKTSDKILALAVARAAYIYKLYVYTGLEEIISEEEELSALLQARLAVELGLTDEEFARTRGAGPIKASFCAYILGGTRYAMERARKQALAADSDCQRPLDTVENQRVWLEKIRKSINDETFYQLLQDRDLLRVKRGAMTMSEAMKNDARLRGLPAYEVYRYQRTFYDVQSDIVGRMDKVRAAELREDAGWRASRQTALDQIREEFSDCDLPVD
;
A
#
# COMPACT_ATOMS: atom_id res chain seq x y z
N MET A 1 18.04 -63.40 15.18
CA MET A 1 17.29 -62.22 15.68
C MET A 1 18.21 -61.00 15.91
N LYS A 2 18.95 -60.52 14.89
CA LYS A 2 19.85 -59.34 15.04
C LYS A 2 19.83 -58.36 13.85
N THR A 3 18.97 -58.57 12.85
CA THR A 3 18.92 -57.75 11.62
C THR A 3 17.77 -56.75 11.56
N ARG A 4 16.87 -56.74 12.56
CA ARG A 4 15.74 -55.77 12.63
C ARG A 4 16.06 -54.48 13.39
N LEU A 5 17.19 -54.40 14.09
CA LEU A 5 17.56 -53.19 14.87
C LEU A 5 18.27 -52.10 14.04
N LEU A 6 18.74 -52.42 12.83
CA LEU A 6 19.53 -51.50 11.99
C LEU A 6 18.68 -50.63 11.04
N LEU A 7 17.37 -50.91 10.92
CA LEU A 7 16.46 -50.14 10.05
C LEU A 7 15.80 -48.94 10.76
N LEU A 8 15.88 -48.86 12.09
CA LEU A 8 15.28 -47.76 12.87
C LEU A 8 16.21 -46.53 13.01
N THR A 9 17.51 -46.70 12.81
CA THR A 9 18.49 -45.60 12.91
C THR A 9 18.57 -44.73 11.64
N PHE A 10 18.08 -45.21 10.50
CA PHE A 10 18.05 -44.43 9.24
C PHE A 10 16.77 -43.60 9.02
N LEU A 11 15.75 -43.73 9.89
CA LEU A 11 14.51 -42.96 9.79
C LEU A 11 14.48 -41.71 10.69
N LEU A 12 15.41 -41.58 11.64
CA LEU A 12 15.50 -40.42 12.53
C LEU A 12 16.06 -39.11 11.89
N PRO A 13 16.88 -39.10 10.82
CA PRO A 13 17.36 -37.83 10.25
C PRO A 13 16.34 -37.13 9.34
N LEU A 14 15.23 -37.78 8.95
CA LEU A 14 14.16 -37.13 8.17
C LEU A 14 13.15 -36.36 9.03
N ALA A 15 13.14 -36.55 10.35
CA ALA A 15 12.30 -35.77 11.28
C ALA A 15 12.97 -34.46 11.75
N ALA A 16 14.26 -34.25 11.48
CA ALA A 16 15.00 -33.06 11.91
C ALA A 16 14.84 -31.85 10.96
N CYS A 17 14.12 -32.00 9.85
CA CYS A 17 13.80 -30.90 8.93
C CYS A 17 12.45 -30.21 9.21
N SER A 18 11.77 -30.50 10.32
CA SER A 18 10.74 -29.59 10.86
C SER A 18 11.39 -28.57 11.79
N TRP A 19 12.40 -27.85 11.29
CA TRP A 19 12.91 -26.67 11.97
C TRP A 19 11.75 -25.68 12.01
N ASN A 20 11.18 -25.51 13.21
CA ASN A 20 10.12 -24.55 13.50
C ASN A 20 10.46 -23.19 12.91
N LYS A 21 9.94 -22.91 11.71
CA LYS A 21 9.81 -21.54 11.24
C LYS A 21 8.81 -20.92 12.20
N LYS A 22 9.29 -20.17 13.20
CA LYS A 22 8.43 -19.27 13.97
C LYS A 22 7.64 -18.48 12.94
N GLU A 23 6.34 -18.74 12.88
CA GLU A 23 5.47 -18.06 11.93
C GLU A 23 5.55 -16.58 12.27
N VAL A 24 5.96 -15.77 11.31
CA VAL A 24 6.17 -14.34 11.57
C VAL A 24 4.78 -13.74 11.79
N SER A 25 4.47 -13.45 13.05
CA SER A 25 3.22 -12.81 13.44
C SER A 25 3.17 -11.40 12.81
N LEU A 26 2.11 -11.18 12.02
CA LEU A 26 1.81 -9.90 11.38
C LEU A 26 1.00 -8.98 12.29
N THR A 27 0.50 -9.48 13.42
CA THR A 27 -0.35 -8.74 14.37
C THR A 27 -0.44 -9.54 15.68
N SER A 28 -0.76 -8.86 16.78
CA SER A 28 -1.17 -9.49 18.05
C SER A 28 -2.68 -9.43 18.28
N GLU A 29 -3.44 -8.82 17.37
CA GLU A 29 -4.88 -8.58 17.49
C GLU A 29 -5.69 -9.72 16.82
N PRO A 30 -6.50 -10.49 17.57
CA PRO A 30 -7.23 -11.63 17.01
C PRO A 30 -8.20 -11.29 15.88
N SER A 31 -8.74 -10.08 15.89
CA SER A 31 -9.65 -9.60 14.83
C SER A 31 -8.91 -9.35 13.52
N ILE A 32 -7.69 -8.82 13.58
CA ILE A 32 -6.83 -8.63 12.41
C ILE A 32 -6.33 -10.00 11.89
N GLU A 33 -6.06 -10.96 12.78
CA GLU A 33 -5.73 -12.34 12.37
C GLU A 33 -6.88 -12.98 11.57
N ARG A 34 -8.12 -12.90 12.06
CA ARG A 34 -9.28 -13.38 11.31
C ARG A 34 -9.45 -12.67 9.97
N ALA A 35 -9.17 -11.38 9.91
CA ALA A 35 -9.17 -10.64 8.64
C ALA A 35 -8.11 -11.19 7.66
N PHE A 36 -6.92 -11.59 8.13
CA PHE A 36 -5.94 -12.27 7.28
C PHE A 36 -6.39 -13.66 6.83
N ASP A 37 -7.11 -14.40 7.67
CA ASP A 37 -7.68 -15.70 7.29
C ASP A 37 -8.73 -15.54 6.19
N VAL A 38 -9.61 -14.54 6.31
CA VAL A 38 -10.56 -14.15 5.27
C VAL A 38 -9.82 -13.84 3.96
N LEU A 39 -8.76 -13.03 4.01
CA LEU A 39 -7.95 -12.70 2.83
C LEU A 39 -7.22 -13.90 2.24
N ALA A 40 -6.73 -14.84 3.06
CA ALA A 40 -6.08 -16.05 2.58
C ALA A 40 -7.04 -16.98 1.82
N GLY A 41 -8.34 -16.89 2.15
CA GLY A 41 -9.43 -17.60 1.48
C GLY A 41 -9.73 -17.10 0.07
N THR A 42 -9.44 -15.83 -0.24
CA THR A 42 -9.78 -15.23 -1.55
C THR A 42 -8.67 -15.40 -2.58
N ARG A 43 -9.00 -15.27 -3.88
CA ARG A 43 -8.02 -15.41 -4.98
C ARG A 43 -7.10 -14.20 -5.02
N GLU A 44 -7.66 -13.01 -4.80
CA GLU A 44 -6.92 -11.74 -4.78
C GLU A 44 -6.12 -11.53 -3.49
N GLY A 45 -6.65 -11.99 -2.34
CA GLY A 45 -6.02 -11.77 -1.03
C GLY A 45 -4.87 -12.72 -0.73
N ARG A 46 -4.94 -13.97 -1.20
CA ARG A 46 -3.90 -14.99 -0.93
C ARG A 46 -2.49 -14.58 -1.38
N PRO A 47 -2.27 -14.03 -2.60
CA PRO A 47 -0.97 -13.51 -3.00
C PRO A 47 -0.45 -12.40 -2.07
N LEU A 48 -1.35 -11.55 -1.57
CA LEU A 48 -1.01 -10.45 -0.67
C LEU A 48 -0.58 -10.95 0.70
N VAL A 49 -1.31 -11.90 1.29
CA VAL A 49 -0.93 -12.54 2.56
C VAL A 49 0.42 -13.25 2.43
N LYS A 50 0.64 -13.97 1.31
CA LYS A 50 1.93 -14.61 1.03
C LYS A 50 3.08 -13.61 0.91
N PHE A 51 2.82 -12.44 0.33
CA PHE A 51 3.78 -11.34 0.26
C PHE A 51 4.13 -10.84 1.67
N LEU A 52 3.14 -10.56 2.51
CA LEU A 52 3.36 -10.06 3.88
C LEU A 52 4.16 -11.05 4.74
N ARG A 53 3.95 -12.37 4.59
CA ARG A 53 4.77 -13.37 5.28
C ARG A 53 6.24 -13.34 4.87
N LYS A 54 6.56 -12.90 3.64
CA LYS A 54 7.94 -12.74 3.15
C LYS A 54 8.53 -11.36 3.46
N ARG A 55 7.69 -10.34 3.58
CA ARG A 55 8.01 -8.95 3.86
C ARG A 55 7.14 -8.48 5.03
N PRO A 56 7.49 -8.88 6.26
CA PRO A 56 6.60 -8.67 7.39
C PRO A 56 6.52 -7.19 7.78
N VAL A 57 5.28 -6.76 8.03
CA VAL A 57 4.92 -5.47 8.61
C VAL A 57 3.84 -5.75 9.66
N ARG A 58 3.91 -5.10 10.82
CA ARG A 58 2.97 -5.31 11.92
C ARG A 58 1.73 -4.44 11.72
N PHE A 59 0.57 -5.06 11.82
CA PHE A 59 -0.72 -4.39 11.81
C PHE A 59 -1.21 -4.22 13.24
N GLU A 60 -1.54 -2.97 13.59
CA GLU A 60 -2.03 -2.59 14.91
C GLU A 60 -3.25 -1.66 14.71
N TYR A 61 -4.04 -1.46 15.75
CA TYR A 61 -5.08 -0.42 15.70
C TYR A 61 -4.49 0.96 15.97
N SER A 62 -4.98 1.96 15.26
CA SER A 62 -4.69 3.36 15.52
C SER A 62 -5.37 3.80 16.82
N ASN A 63 -4.64 4.55 17.63
CA ASN A 63 -5.16 5.26 18.80
C ASN A 63 -5.55 6.73 18.49
N THR A 64 -5.43 7.14 17.23
CA THR A 64 -5.73 8.49 16.77
C THR A 64 -6.98 8.49 15.89
N PRO A 65 -7.77 9.58 15.87
CA PRO A 65 -8.97 9.68 15.06
C PRO A 65 -8.67 9.56 13.56
N GLY A 66 -9.72 9.25 12.79
CA GLY A 66 -9.69 9.12 11.33
C GLY A 66 -9.98 7.70 10.85
N LEU A 67 -10.60 7.59 9.66
CA LEU A 67 -10.95 6.32 9.02
C LEU A 67 -9.91 5.86 7.97
N CYS A 68 -8.78 6.54 7.90
CA CYS A 68 -7.67 6.15 7.05
C CYS A 68 -6.70 5.23 7.78
N HIS A 69 -6.04 4.37 7.01
CA HIS A 69 -4.88 3.65 7.49
C HIS A 69 -3.70 4.63 7.65
N LYS A 70 -2.84 4.40 8.64
CA LYS A 70 -1.64 5.23 8.88
C LYS A 70 -0.40 4.36 8.79
N PHE A 71 0.66 4.89 8.20
CA PHE A 71 1.87 4.11 7.95
C PHE A 71 3.04 4.63 8.76
N SER A 72 3.67 3.74 9.53
CA SER A 72 4.97 3.97 10.14
C SER A 72 5.96 2.95 9.61
N LEU A 73 6.28 3.08 8.32
CA LEU A 73 7.09 2.09 7.60
C LEU A 73 8.52 2.01 8.13
N LYS A 74 9.08 3.12 8.64
CA LYS A 74 10.39 3.12 9.34
C LYS A 74 10.39 2.19 10.56
N THR A 75 9.25 2.06 11.27
CA THR A 75 9.11 1.16 12.43
C THR A 75 8.48 -0.18 12.06
N GLY A 76 8.18 -0.40 10.78
CA GLY A 76 7.55 -1.62 10.29
C GLY A 76 6.12 -1.80 10.77
N LYS A 77 5.35 -0.71 10.89
CA LYS A 77 3.96 -0.74 11.38
C LYS A 77 2.96 -0.11 10.41
N ILE A 78 1.76 -0.67 10.39
CA ILE A 78 0.57 -0.16 9.71
C ILE A 78 -0.54 -0.09 10.75
N PHE A 79 -1.16 1.07 10.89
CA PHE A 79 -2.24 1.31 11.83
C PHE A 79 -3.58 1.33 11.11
N LEU A 80 -4.54 0.55 11.60
CA LEU A 80 -5.89 0.45 11.08
C LEU A 80 -6.88 1.21 11.97
N PRO A 81 -7.96 1.81 11.42
CA PRO A 81 -9.04 2.38 12.22
C PRO A 81 -9.72 1.33 13.09
N THR A 82 -10.10 1.69 14.31
CA THR A 82 -10.77 0.79 15.27
C THR A 82 -12.22 0.50 14.90
N GLU A 83 -12.83 1.37 14.11
CA GLU A 83 -14.21 1.32 13.67
C GLU A 83 -14.52 0.05 12.86
N TYR A 84 -13.53 -0.45 12.13
CA TYR A 84 -13.64 -1.67 11.32
C TYR A 84 -13.62 -2.96 12.12
N LYS A 85 -13.30 -2.92 13.42
CA LYS A 85 -13.17 -4.12 14.28
C LYS A 85 -14.44 -4.97 14.36
N THR A 86 -15.60 -4.40 14.06
CA THR A 86 -16.92 -5.04 14.21
C THR A 86 -17.28 -6.01 13.09
N SER A 87 -16.60 -5.98 11.95
CA SER A 87 -16.86 -6.86 10.81
C SER A 87 -15.57 -7.41 10.22
N ASP A 88 -15.39 -8.74 10.27
CA ASP A 88 -14.19 -9.40 9.77
C ASP A 88 -14.01 -9.18 8.25
N LYS A 89 -15.09 -9.10 7.46
CA LYS A 89 -15.03 -8.81 6.01
C LYS A 89 -14.61 -7.37 5.73
N ILE A 90 -15.19 -6.38 6.42
CA ILE A 90 -14.83 -4.97 6.22
C ILE A 90 -13.41 -4.71 6.72
N LEU A 91 -13.02 -5.33 7.84
CA LEU A 91 -11.64 -5.29 8.30
C LEU A 91 -10.69 -5.93 7.30
N ALA A 92 -11.06 -7.06 6.69
CA ALA A 92 -10.27 -7.69 5.62
C ALA A 92 -10.08 -6.74 4.44
N LEU A 93 -11.10 -6.00 4.02
CA LEU A 93 -10.96 -4.97 2.98
C LEU A 93 -10.02 -3.83 3.38
N ALA A 94 -10.10 -3.36 4.63
CA ALA A 94 -9.21 -2.30 5.13
C ALA A 94 -7.75 -2.78 5.23
N VAL A 95 -7.54 -4.00 5.76
CA VAL A 95 -6.24 -4.68 5.81
C VAL A 95 -5.68 -4.85 4.41
N ALA A 96 -6.47 -5.33 3.45
CA ALA A 96 -6.02 -5.55 2.09
C ALA A 96 -5.59 -4.25 1.41
N ARG A 97 -6.36 -3.17 1.55
CA ARG A 97 -5.99 -1.87 0.99
C ARG A 97 -4.65 -1.39 1.53
N ALA A 98 -4.47 -1.38 2.85
CA ALA A 98 -3.24 -0.92 3.48
C ALA A 98 -2.04 -1.84 3.17
N ALA A 99 -2.25 -3.16 3.18
CA ALA A 99 -1.24 -4.14 2.78
C ALA A 99 -0.83 -3.97 1.32
N TYR A 100 -1.76 -3.61 0.44
CA TYR A 100 -1.46 -3.40 -0.97
C TYR A 100 -0.62 -2.16 -1.21
N ILE A 101 -0.95 -1.07 -0.54
CA ILE A 101 -0.13 0.15 -0.58
C ILE A 101 1.29 -0.17 -0.10
N TYR A 102 1.44 -0.92 1.00
CA TYR A 102 2.75 -1.37 1.46
C TYR A 102 3.47 -2.26 0.43
N LYS A 103 2.76 -3.18 -0.23
CA LYS A 103 3.31 -4.01 -1.31
C LYS A 103 3.84 -3.12 -2.45
N LEU A 104 3.08 -2.12 -2.87
CA LEU A 104 3.48 -1.16 -3.91
C LEU A 104 4.71 -0.37 -3.46
N TYR A 105 4.69 0.21 -2.26
CA TYR A 105 5.80 0.94 -1.66
C TYR A 105 7.11 0.13 -1.68
N VAL A 106 7.07 -1.15 -1.28
CA VAL A 106 8.23 -2.03 -1.28
C VAL A 106 8.73 -2.34 -2.70
N TYR A 107 7.83 -2.46 -3.69
CA TYR A 107 8.21 -2.78 -5.06
C TYR A 107 8.72 -1.58 -5.85
N THR A 108 8.12 -0.42 -5.64
CA THR A 108 8.49 0.83 -6.33
C THR A 108 9.76 1.41 -5.72
N GLY A 109 9.96 1.23 -4.42
CA GLY A 109 11.06 1.83 -3.67
C GLY A 109 10.86 3.33 -3.45
N LEU A 110 9.61 3.81 -3.51
CA LEU A 110 9.27 5.19 -3.20
C LEU A 110 9.64 5.51 -1.75
N GLU A 111 10.04 6.75 -1.49
CA GLU A 111 10.38 7.17 -0.14
C GLU A 111 9.14 7.48 0.72
N GLU A 112 8.03 7.81 0.06
CA GLU A 112 6.74 8.19 0.64
C GLU A 112 5.61 7.54 -0.15
N ILE A 113 4.48 7.36 0.50
CA ILE A 113 3.27 6.84 -0.14
C ILE A 113 2.66 7.94 -1.01
N ILE A 114 2.23 7.57 -2.21
CA ILE A 114 1.69 8.51 -3.20
C ILE A 114 0.25 8.20 -3.58
N SER A 115 -0.41 9.16 -4.21
CA SER A 115 -1.82 9.06 -4.61
C SER A 115 -2.13 7.85 -5.50
N GLU A 116 -1.20 7.48 -6.38
CA GLU A 116 -1.35 6.38 -7.32
C GLU A 116 -1.37 5.02 -6.63
N GLU A 117 -0.72 4.87 -5.47
CA GLU A 117 -0.79 3.63 -4.69
C GLU A 117 -2.18 3.48 -4.04
N GLU A 118 -2.77 4.58 -3.58
CA GLU A 118 -4.15 4.64 -3.10
C GLU A 118 -5.16 4.32 -4.23
N GLU A 119 -4.95 4.86 -5.43
CA GLU A 119 -5.76 4.54 -6.62
C GLU A 119 -5.80 3.03 -6.89
N LEU A 120 -4.64 2.39 -6.98
CA LEU A 120 -4.53 0.96 -7.30
C LEU A 120 -5.05 0.08 -6.15
N SER A 121 -4.81 0.48 -4.91
CA SER A 121 -5.33 -0.24 -3.74
C SER A 121 -6.85 -0.17 -3.62
N ALA A 122 -7.48 0.91 -4.07
CA ALA A 122 -8.94 1.01 -4.14
C ALA A 122 -9.54 0.02 -5.13
N LEU A 123 -8.88 -0.20 -6.27
CA LEU A 123 -9.29 -1.24 -7.24
C LEU A 123 -9.22 -2.64 -6.63
N LEU A 124 -8.10 -2.98 -5.97
CA LEU A 124 -7.98 -4.27 -5.28
C LEU A 124 -9.06 -4.42 -4.19
N GLN A 125 -9.28 -3.38 -3.39
CA GLN A 125 -10.30 -3.39 -2.34
C GLN A 125 -11.70 -3.67 -2.92
N ALA A 126 -12.02 -3.07 -4.07
CA ALA A 126 -13.29 -3.34 -4.75
C ALA A 126 -13.37 -4.76 -5.32
N ARG A 127 -12.30 -5.28 -5.94
CA ARG A 127 -12.25 -6.68 -6.41
C ARG A 127 -12.47 -7.67 -5.27
N LEU A 128 -11.85 -7.42 -4.12
CA LEU A 128 -12.04 -8.23 -2.92
C LEU A 128 -13.45 -8.13 -2.36
N ALA A 129 -14.08 -6.96 -2.39
CA ALA A 129 -15.46 -6.80 -1.95
C ALA A 129 -16.42 -7.67 -2.76
N VAL A 130 -16.20 -7.77 -4.08
CA VAL A 130 -16.93 -8.70 -4.95
C VAL A 130 -16.64 -10.16 -4.59
N GLU A 131 -15.38 -10.54 -4.39
CA GLU A 131 -15.03 -11.94 -4.02
C GLU A 131 -15.59 -12.37 -2.66
N LEU A 132 -15.72 -11.43 -1.72
CA LEU A 132 -16.29 -11.67 -0.40
C LEU A 132 -17.82 -11.64 -0.38
N GLY A 133 -18.46 -11.31 -1.52
CA GLY A 133 -19.91 -11.19 -1.63
C GLY A 133 -20.48 -10.23 -0.61
N LEU A 134 -19.87 -9.04 -0.48
CA LEU A 134 -20.35 -8.03 0.47
C LEU A 134 -21.66 -7.42 -0.01
N THR A 135 -22.66 -7.45 0.87
CA THR A 135 -23.98 -6.86 0.60
C THR A 135 -24.12 -5.45 1.14
N ASP A 136 -25.12 -4.72 0.66
CA ASP A 136 -25.36 -3.35 1.15
C ASP A 136 -25.66 -3.30 2.66
N GLU A 137 -26.37 -4.32 3.14
CA GLU A 137 -26.70 -4.48 4.54
C GLU A 137 -25.45 -4.70 5.42
N GLU A 138 -24.45 -5.46 4.94
CA GLU A 138 -23.19 -5.66 5.65
C GLU A 138 -22.40 -4.35 5.80
N PHE A 139 -22.46 -3.46 4.80
CA PHE A 139 -21.90 -2.11 4.91
C PHE A 139 -22.68 -1.24 5.92
N ALA A 140 -24.02 -1.29 5.87
CA ALA A 140 -24.86 -0.48 6.76
C ALA A 140 -24.71 -0.84 8.24
N ARG A 141 -24.51 -2.13 8.55
CA ARG A 141 -24.32 -2.63 9.92
C ARG A 141 -22.95 -2.28 10.52
N THR A 142 -21.95 -2.00 9.68
CA THR A 142 -20.57 -1.81 10.13
C THR A 142 -20.25 -0.33 10.31
N ARG A 143 -19.97 0.09 11.55
CA ARG A 143 -19.57 1.47 11.85
C ARG A 143 -18.33 1.86 11.05
N GLY A 144 -18.36 3.05 10.42
CA GLY A 144 -17.24 3.58 9.67
C GLY A 144 -17.03 2.95 8.29
N ALA A 145 -17.85 1.98 7.86
CA ALA A 145 -17.72 1.35 6.54
C ALA A 145 -18.16 2.23 5.37
N GLY A 146 -18.79 3.38 5.64
CA GLY A 146 -19.29 4.34 4.63
C GLY A 146 -18.26 4.72 3.55
N PRO A 147 -17.01 5.12 3.88
CA PRO A 147 -15.99 5.40 2.88
C PRO A 147 -15.60 4.20 2.01
N ILE A 148 -15.59 2.98 2.59
CA ILE A 148 -15.31 1.75 1.84
C ILE A 148 -16.47 1.45 0.89
N LYS A 149 -17.72 1.57 1.37
CA LYS A 149 -18.94 1.46 0.54
C LYS A 149 -18.89 2.47 -0.61
N ALA A 150 -18.60 3.74 -0.34
CA ALA A 150 -18.52 4.77 -1.38
C ALA A 150 -17.43 4.48 -2.43
N SER A 151 -16.26 3.99 -2.01
CA SER A 151 -15.19 3.56 -2.93
C SER A 151 -15.62 2.34 -3.77
N PHE A 152 -16.36 1.41 -3.16
CA PHE A 152 -16.91 0.25 -3.84
C PHE A 152 -17.99 0.62 -4.87
N CYS A 153 -18.95 1.47 -4.48
CA CYS A 153 -19.98 2.03 -5.36
C CYS A 153 -19.35 2.72 -6.59
N ALA A 154 -18.30 3.54 -6.38
CA ALA A 154 -17.59 4.20 -7.46
C ALA A 154 -17.01 3.21 -8.48
N TYR A 155 -16.52 2.05 -8.03
CA TYR A 155 -15.96 1.02 -8.90
C TYR A 155 -17.01 0.20 -9.66
N ILE A 156 -18.09 -0.19 -8.98
CA ILE A 156 -19.12 -1.02 -9.61
C ILE A 156 -19.96 -0.19 -10.59
N LEU A 157 -20.40 1.01 -10.20
CA LEU A 157 -21.26 1.87 -11.02
C LEU A 157 -20.45 2.70 -12.04
N GLY A 158 -19.38 3.36 -11.60
CA GLY A 158 -18.58 4.27 -12.45
C GLY A 158 -17.41 3.60 -13.17
N GLY A 159 -17.07 2.36 -12.81
CA GLY A 159 -15.95 1.62 -13.40
C GLY A 159 -14.58 2.05 -12.88
N THR A 160 -13.53 1.44 -13.44
CA THR A 160 -12.12 1.58 -13.00
C THR A 160 -11.66 3.03 -12.96
N ARG A 161 -11.88 3.79 -14.04
CA ARG A 161 -11.42 5.18 -14.15
C ARG A 161 -12.02 6.06 -13.08
N TYR A 162 -13.34 5.99 -12.91
CA TYR A 162 -14.06 6.80 -11.93
C TYR A 162 -13.64 6.45 -10.49
N ALA A 163 -13.49 5.15 -10.17
CA ALA A 163 -12.99 4.72 -8.86
C ALA A 163 -11.61 5.27 -8.55
N MET A 164 -10.70 5.25 -9.51
CA MET A 164 -9.35 5.82 -9.35
C MET A 164 -9.40 7.33 -9.19
N GLU A 165 -10.19 8.06 -9.98
CA GLU A 165 -10.36 9.51 -9.84
C GLU A 165 -10.89 9.88 -8.45
N ARG A 166 -11.86 9.12 -7.92
CA ARG A 166 -12.38 9.30 -6.55
C ARG A 166 -11.31 9.01 -5.49
N ALA A 167 -10.55 7.92 -5.63
CA ALA A 167 -9.46 7.60 -4.73
C ALA A 167 -8.35 8.67 -4.75
N ARG A 168 -7.99 9.18 -5.95
CA ARG A 168 -7.05 10.30 -6.11
C ARG A 168 -7.58 11.56 -5.43
N LYS A 169 -8.83 11.94 -5.66
CA LYS A 169 -9.45 13.13 -5.05
C LYS A 169 -9.36 13.05 -3.52
N GLN A 170 -9.63 11.88 -2.94
CA GLN A 170 -9.49 11.65 -1.51
C GLN A 170 -8.03 11.73 -1.04
N ALA A 171 -7.08 11.15 -1.78
CA ALA A 171 -5.65 11.19 -1.45
C ALA A 171 -5.05 12.61 -1.52
N LEU A 172 -5.58 13.47 -2.39
CA LEU A 172 -5.13 14.85 -2.58
C LEU A 172 -5.94 15.88 -1.78
N ALA A 173 -7.02 15.48 -1.11
CA ALA A 173 -7.76 16.34 -0.21
C ALA A 173 -6.96 16.62 1.06
N ALA A 174 -7.01 17.85 1.56
CA ALA A 174 -6.35 18.21 2.81
C ALA A 174 -7.04 17.50 3.99
N ASP A 175 -6.31 16.63 4.67
CA ASP A 175 -6.77 15.87 5.84
C ASP A 175 -5.56 15.57 6.73
N SER A 176 -5.47 16.29 7.85
CA SER A 176 -4.36 16.14 8.79
C SER A 176 -4.35 14.80 9.50
N ASP A 177 -5.52 14.21 9.75
CA ASP A 177 -5.62 12.92 10.44
C ASP A 177 -5.06 11.79 9.57
N CYS A 178 -5.10 11.98 8.25
CA CYS A 178 -4.65 11.04 7.24
C CYS A 178 -3.30 11.38 6.59
N GLN A 179 -2.58 12.39 7.10
CA GLN A 179 -1.30 12.84 6.52
C GLN A 179 -1.40 13.23 5.04
N ARG A 180 -2.52 13.86 4.66
CA ARG A 180 -2.81 14.30 3.29
C ARG A 180 -2.66 15.81 3.14
N PRO A 181 -2.41 16.34 1.93
CA PRO A 181 -2.38 15.66 0.63
C PRO A 181 -1.14 14.77 0.42
N LEU A 182 -1.33 13.64 -0.25
CA LEU A 182 -0.23 12.79 -0.72
C LEU A 182 0.46 13.41 -1.94
N ASP A 183 1.69 12.95 -2.22
CA ASP A 183 2.39 13.31 -3.44
C ASP A 183 1.89 12.51 -4.66
N THR A 184 2.38 12.86 -5.85
CA THR A 184 2.03 12.19 -7.11
C THR A 184 3.28 11.81 -7.91
N VAL A 185 3.16 10.81 -8.79
CA VAL A 185 4.24 10.47 -9.74
C VAL A 185 4.57 11.67 -10.63
N GLU A 186 3.56 12.45 -11.02
CA GLU A 186 3.77 13.61 -11.88
C GLU A 186 4.59 14.70 -11.19
N ASN A 187 4.30 14.99 -9.92
CA ASN A 187 5.13 15.90 -9.12
C ASN A 187 6.57 15.40 -9.00
N GLN A 188 6.77 14.07 -8.85
CA GLN A 188 8.10 13.49 -8.83
C GLN A 188 8.83 13.67 -10.16
N ARG A 189 8.16 13.53 -11.31
CA ARG A 189 8.76 13.82 -12.63
C ARG A 189 9.15 15.29 -12.77
N VAL A 190 8.23 16.19 -12.44
CA VAL A 190 8.50 17.64 -12.46
C VAL A 190 9.70 17.98 -11.58
N TRP A 191 9.77 17.36 -10.40
CA TRP A 191 10.87 17.54 -9.48
C TRP A 191 12.19 16.95 -10.02
N LEU A 192 12.17 15.77 -10.63
CA LEU A 192 13.35 15.17 -11.25
C LEU A 192 13.90 15.99 -12.42
N GLU A 193 13.03 16.57 -13.23
CA GLU A 193 13.45 17.47 -14.30
C GLU A 193 14.06 18.77 -13.76
N LYS A 194 13.55 19.29 -12.63
CA LYS A 194 14.20 20.42 -11.92
C LYS A 194 15.59 20.03 -11.41
N ILE A 195 15.75 18.84 -10.84
CA ILE A 195 17.05 18.33 -10.40
C ILE A 195 18.02 18.17 -11.56
N ARG A 196 17.55 17.62 -12.69
CA ARG A 196 18.39 17.49 -13.89
C ARG A 196 18.91 18.83 -14.38
N LYS A 197 18.07 19.87 -14.36
CA LYS A 197 18.46 21.24 -14.75
C LYS A 197 19.42 21.86 -13.73
N SER A 198 19.16 21.69 -12.44
CA SER A 198 19.98 22.29 -11.38
C SER A 198 21.39 21.72 -11.24
N ILE A 199 21.65 20.53 -11.81
CA ILE A 199 23.01 20.01 -11.95
C ILE A 199 23.87 20.97 -12.80
N ASN A 200 23.29 21.64 -13.79
CA ASN A 200 24.00 22.59 -14.64
C ASN A 200 23.98 24.02 -14.08
N ASP A 201 22.93 24.37 -13.32
CA ASP A 201 22.68 25.75 -12.87
C ASP A 201 23.15 26.02 -11.42
N GLU A 202 24.00 25.16 -10.84
CA GLU A 202 24.57 25.25 -9.46
C GLU A 202 23.55 25.32 -8.30
N THR A 203 22.25 25.14 -8.57
CA THR A 203 21.17 25.22 -7.56
C THR A 203 20.80 23.87 -6.93
N PHE A 204 21.57 22.81 -7.23
CA PHE A 204 21.28 21.43 -6.81
C PHE A 204 21.08 21.27 -5.30
N TYR A 205 21.96 21.86 -4.48
CA TYR A 205 21.85 21.77 -3.01
C TYR A 205 20.57 22.41 -2.48
N GLN A 206 20.20 23.57 -3.02
CA GLN A 206 18.98 24.28 -2.61
C GLN A 206 17.74 23.43 -2.91
N LEU A 207 17.66 22.82 -4.10
CA LEU A 207 16.51 21.99 -4.46
C LEU A 207 16.36 20.74 -3.57
N LEU A 208 17.48 20.13 -3.15
CA LEU A 208 17.44 19.01 -2.22
C LEU A 208 17.04 19.45 -0.81
N GLN A 209 17.54 20.59 -0.35
CA GLN A 209 17.14 21.18 0.91
C GLN A 209 15.64 21.51 0.91
N ASP A 210 15.13 22.17 -0.13
CA ASP A 210 13.72 22.52 -0.26
C ASP A 210 12.83 21.27 -0.26
N ARG A 211 13.27 20.19 -0.92
CA ARG A 211 12.58 18.89 -0.86
C ARG A 211 12.50 18.39 0.57
N ASP A 212 13.63 18.29 1.27
CA ASP A 212 13.66 17.76 2.62
C ASP A 212 12.83 18.64 3.59
N LEU A 213 12.81 19.96 3.41
CA LEU A 213 11.95 20.87 4.16
C LEU A 213 10.44 20.66 3.88
N LEU A 214 10.05 20.38 2.64
CA LEU A 214 8.66 20.01 2.33
C LEU A 214 8.25 18.71 3.04
N ARG A 215 9.16 17.74 3.12
CA ARG A 215 8.93 16.47 3.85
C ARG A 215 8.84 16.68 5.35
N VAL A 216 9.61 17.62 5.90
CA VAL A 216 9.45 18.06 7.29
C VAL A 216 8.07 18.67 7.52
N LYS A 217 7.62 19.56 6.64
CA LYS A 217 6.28 20.16 6.73
C LYS A 217 5.16 19.12 6.70
N ARG A 218 5.34 18.04 5.93
CA ARG A 218 4.41 16.89 5.86
C ARG A 218 4.54 15.89 7.02
N GLY A 219 5.56 16.04 7.88
CA GLY A 219 5.83 15.12 8.99
C GLY A 219 6.49 13.79 8.60
N ALA A 220 6.95 13.64 7.34
CA ALA A 220 7.62 12.43 6.86
C ALA A 220 9.11 12.37 7.28
N MET A 221 9.70 13.52 7.62
CA MET A 221 11.08 13.68 8.07
C MET A 221 11.14 14.66 9.24
N THR A 222 12.10 14.50 10.15
CA THR A 222 12.36 15.49 11.20
C THR A 222 13.28 16.61 10.70
N MET A 223 13.18 17.81 11.27
CA MET A 223 14.09 18.92 10.93
C MET A 223 15.57 18.53 11.12
N SER A 224 15.87 17.75 12.17
CA SER A 224 17.22 17.24 12.43
C SER A 224 17.73 16.31 11.32
N GLU A 225 16.88 15.40 10.83
CA GLU A 225 17.22 14.54 9.67
C GLU A 225 17.48 15.38 8.41
N ALA A 226 16.65 16.39 8.13
CA ALA A 226 16.81 17.27 6.98
C ALA A 226 18.14 18.05 7.03
N MET A 227 18.46 18.65 8.19
CA MET A 227 19.73 19.36 8.39
C MET A 227 20.94 18.42 8.28
N LYS A 228 20.82 17.19 8.80
CA LYS A 228 21.88 16.17 8.68
C LYS A 228 22.11 15.75 7.23
N ASN A 229 21.04 15.60 6.44
CA ASN A 229 21.14 15.28 5.02
C ASN A 229 21.86 16.40 4.24
N ASP A 230 21.46 17.66 4.46
CA ASP A 230 22.08 18.83 3.83
C ASP A 230 23.57 18.96 4.19
N ALA A 231 23.90 18.88 5.49
CA ALA A 231 25.28 18.95 5.97
C ALA A 231 26.16 17.83 5.38
N ARG A 232 25.65 16.59 5.35
CA ARG A 232 26.36 15.45 4.75
C ARG A 232 26.66 15.68 3.28
N LEU A 233 25.67 16.20 2.53
CA LEU A 233 25.81 16.42 1.10
C LEU A 233 26.80 17.55 0.79
N ARG A 234 26.73 18.67 1.52
CA ARG A 234 27.66 19.80 1.37
C ARG A 234 29.08 19.46 1.81
N GLY A 235 29.25 18.47 2.69
CA GLY A 235 30.55 17.98 3.13
C GLY A 235 31.24 17.01 2.16
N LEU A 236 30.61 16.62 1.06
CA LEU A 236 31.21 15.70 0.08
C LEU A 236 32.29 16.39 -0.76
N PRO A 237 33.41 15.73 -1.08
CA PRO A 237 34.34 16.19 -2.10
C PRO A 237 33.66 16.37 -3.47
N ALA A 238 34.13 17.31 -4.28
CA ALA A 238 33.51 17.65 -5.57
C ALA A 238 33.25 16.43 -6.48
N TYR A 239 34.21 15.50 -6.58
CA TYR A 239 34.03 14.26 -7.35
C TYR A 239 32.88 13.39 -6.83
N GLU A 240 32.72 13.29 -5.51
CA GLU A 240 31.64 12.52 -4.89
C GLU A 240 30.28 13.20 -5.08
N VAL A 241 30.24 14.53 -5.14
CA VAL A 241 29.02 15.29 -5.46
C VAL A 241 28.52 14.95 -6.86
N TYR A 242 29.38 14.95 -7.88
CA TYR A 242 28.97 14.59 -9.24
C TYR A 242 28.48 13.14 -9.33
N ARG A 243 29.17 12.22 -8.64
CA ARG A 243 28.72 10.82 -8.56
C ARG A 243 27.36 10.71 -7.86
N TYR A 244 27.16 11.44 -6.79
CA TYR A 244 25.90 11.49 -6.04
C TYR A 244 24.77 12.02 -6.93
N GLN A 245 24.95 13.16 -7.62
CA GLN A 245 23.98 13.75 -8.52
C GLN A 245 23.48 12.76 -9.58
N ARG A 246 24.41 12.09 -10.27
CA ARG A 246 24.08 11.09 -11.29
C ARG A 246 23.35 9.89 -10.71
N THR A 247 23.92 9.30 -9.66
CA THR A 247 23.31 8.12 -9.01
C THR A 247 21.93 8.44 -8.47
N PHE A 248 21.76 9.64 -7.90
CA PHE A 248 20.49 10.12 -7.39
C PHE A 248 19.44 10.23 -8.50
N TYR A 249 19.77 10.92 -9.61
CA TYR A 249 18.85 11.04 -10.74
C TYR A 249 18.49 9.68 -11.34
N ASP A 250 19.47 8.81 -11.55
CA ASP A 250 19.27 7.47 -12.13
C ASP A 250 18.33 6.63 -11.23
N VAL A 251 18.60 6.58 -9.92
CA VAL A 251 17.78 5.82 -8.96
C VAL A 251 16.35 6.33 -8.89
N GLN A 252 16.15 7.64 -8.85
CA GLN A 252 14.79 8.21 -8.77
C GLN A 252 14.02 8.07 -10.09
N SER A 253 14.71 8.18 -11.22
CA SER A 253 14.13 7.91 -12.54
C SER A 253 13.68 6.45 -12.65
N ASP A 254 14.48 5.51 -12.15
CA ASP A 254 14.14 4.09 -12.06
C ASP A 254 12.92 3.85 -11.16
N ILE A 255 12.82 4.53 -10.01
CA ILE A 255 11.66 4.45 -9.11
C ILE A 255 10.38 4.88 -9.83
N VAL A 256 10.39 6.04 -10.49
CA VAL A 256 9.25 6.54 -11.28
C VAL A 256 8.89 5.55 -12.39
N GLY A 257 9.89 5.07 -13.13
CA GLY A 257 9.68 4.09 -14.20
C GLY A 257 9.12 2.75 -13.70
N ARG A 258 9.48 2.30 -12.49
CA ARG A 258 8.87 1.13 -11.85
C ARG A 258 7.40 1.38 -11.53
N MET A 259 7.05 2.55 -11.00
CA MET A 259 5.66 2.87 -10.66
C MET A 259 4.76 2.87 -11.90
N ASP A 260 5.24 3.44 -13.02
CA ASP A 260 4.49 3.43 -14.28
C ASP A 260 4.24 2.01 -14.80
N LYS A 261 5.26 1.15 -14.74
CA LYS A 261 5.15 -0.26 -15.14
C LYS A 261 4.15 -1.01 -14.26
N VAL A 262 4.21 -0.79 -12.95
CA VAL A 262 3.27 -1.40 -11.99
C VAL A 262 1.86 -0.91 -12.28
N ARG A 263 1.63 0.39 -12.38
CA ARG A 263 0.32 0.98 -12.70
C ARG A 263 -0.26 0.41 -14.00
N ALA A 264 0.53 0.34 -15.06
CA ALA A 264 0.08 -0.22 -16.35
C ALA A 264 -0.21 -1.73 -16.28
N ALA A 265 0.52 -2.49 -15.45
CA ALA A 265 0.22 -3.90 -15.22
C ALA A 265 -1.09 -4.09 -14.45
N GLU A 266 -1.28 -3.35 -13.36
CA GLU A 266 -2.48 -3.42 -12.53
C GLU A 266 -3.74 -3.02 -13.29
N LEU A 267 -3.67 -1.99 -14.14
CA LEU A 267 -4.80 -1.59 -14.98
C LEU A 267 -5.19 -2.67 -16.01
N ARG A 268 -4.21 -3.36 -16.58
CA ARG A 268 -4.47 -4.48 -17.50
C ARG A 268 -5.07 -5.67 -16.76
N GLU A 269 -4.57 -5.95 -15.55
CA GLU A 269 -5.11 -7.01 -14.70
C GLU A 269 -6.55 -6.72 -14.30
N ASP A 270 -6.85 -5.50 -13.86
CA ASP A 270 -8.20 -5.07 -13.50
C ASP A 270 -9.15 -5.16 -14.70
N ALA A 271 -8.74 -4.70 -15.89
CA ALA A 271 -9.55 -4.82 -17.10
C ALA A 271 -9.87 -6.29 -17.44
N GLY A 272 -8.89 -7.18 -17.36
CA GLY A 272 -9.09 -8.62 -17.57
C GLY A 272 -9.97 -9.26 -16.51
N TRP A 273 -9.78 -8.88 -15.24
CA TRP A 273 -10.59 -9.33 -14.12
C TRP A 273 -12.06 -8.93 -14.30
N ARG A 274 -12.32 -7.67 -14.67
CA ARG A 274 -13.67 -7.15 -14.93
C ARG A 274 -14.34 -7.89 -16.07
N ALA A 275 -13.64 -8.07 -17.19
CA ALA A 275 -14.15 -8.83 -18.33
C ALA A 275 -14.54 -10.27 -17.93
N SER A 276 -13.75 -10.92 -17.08
CA SER A 276 -14.03 -12.28 -16.61
C SER A 276 -15.19 -12.38 -15.59
N ARG A 277 -15.60 -11.26 -14.99
CA ARG A 277 -16.63 -11.20 -13.92
C ARG A 277 -17.80 -10.28 -14.24
N GLN A 278 -18.02 -9.97 -15.52
CA GLN A 278 -19.03 -9.01 -15.94
C GLN A 278 -20.42 -9.34 -15.38
N THR A 279 -20.85 -10.60 -15.45
CA THR A 279 -22.15 -11.04 -14.93
C THR A 279 -22.31 -10.81 -13.42
N ALA A 280 -21.27 -11.08 -12.64
CA ALA A 280 -21.30 -10.85 -11.19
C ALA A 280 -21.35 -9.35 -10.87
N LEU A 281 -20.62 -8.54 -11.64
CA LEU A 281 -20.66 -7.08 -11.50
C LEU A 281 -22.04 -6.52 -11.85
N ASP A 282 -22.72 -7.06 -12.86
CA ASP A 282 -24.06 -6.61 -13.24
C ASP A 282 -25.10 -6.92 -12.16
N GLN A 283 -25.02 -8.11 -11.53
CA GLN A 283 -25.87 -8.43 -10.38
C GLN A 283 -25.61 -7.51 -9.18
N ILE A 284 -24.34 -7.25 -8.86
CA ILE A 284 -23.97 -6.36 -7.76
C ILE A 284 -24.41 -4.92 -8.06
N ARG A 285 -24.38 -4.46 -9.31
CA ARG A 285 -24.87 -3.13 -9.68
C ARG A 285 -26.36 -2.96 -9.38
N GLU A 286 -27.16 -4.01 -9.57
CA GLU A 286 -28.58 -3.98 -9.21
C GLU A 286 -28.77 -3.87 -7.70
N GLU A 287 -28.01 -4.64 -6.91
CA GLU A 287 -28.06 -4.57 -5.45
C GLU A 287 -27.65 -3.18 -4.90
N PHE A 288 -26.68 -2.54 -5.54
CA PHE A 288 -26.14 -1.25 -5.13
C PHE A 288 -26.65 -0.09 -5.99
N SER A 289 -27.84 -0.23 -6.60
CA SER A 289 -28.43 0.84 -7.44
C SER A 289 -28.66 2.14 -6.69
N ASP A 290 -28.90 2.05 -5.39
CA ASP A 290 -29.18 3.19 -4.51
C ASP A 290 -27.90 3.87 -3.98
N CYS A 291 -26.72 3.41 -4.41
CA CYS A 291 -25.48 4.13 -4.15
C CYS A 291 -25.53 5.50 -4.83
N ASP A 292 -25.69 6.54 -4.02
CA ASP A 292 -25.52 7.91 -4.51
C ASP A 292 -24.05 8.10 -4.91
N LEU A 293 -23.79 8.18 -6.21
CA LEU A 293 -22.48 8.56 -6.71
C LEU A 293 -22.40 10.07 -6.53
N PRO A 294 -21.55 10.58 -5.61
CA PRO A 294 -21.43 12.02 -5.41
C PRO A 294 -21.06 12.68 -6.73
N VAL A 295 -22.02 13.42 -7.29
CA VAL A 295 -21.85 14.31 -8.44
C VAL A 295 -20.91 15.42 -7.98
N ASP A 296 -19.88 15.69 -8.78
CA ASP A 296 -18.81 16.64 -8.44
C ASP A 296 -19.31 18.05 -8.09
#